data_AF-A0A7J5YWU1-F1
#
_entry.id   AF-A0A7J5YWU1-F1
#
_cell.length_a   1.000
_cell.length_b   1.000
_cell.length_c   1.000
_cell.angle_alpha   90.00
_cell.angle_beta   90.00
_cell.angle_gamma   90.00
#
_symmetry.space_group_name_H-M   'P 1'
#
loop_
_entity.id
_entity.type
_entity.pdbx_description
1 polymer ?
#
loop_
_entity_poly.entity_id
_entity_poly.type
_entity_poly.pdbx_seq_one_letter_code
_entity_poly.pdbx_strand_id
1 'polypeptide(L)'
;MIQDVQQKEFPGADADTVNYFKNVYLPSSVDIFETLGQTPDDIARVSPSKQSLSASVINPCVKKVIEASSPRFRNLTNPLYTPIVALKYADETGGLSVHAFYHMLFNLGPLMHVSMTAMKYLTCGCLRSRTISPN
;
A
#
# COMPACT_ATOMS: atom_id res chain seq x y z
N MET A 1 -7.09 7.57 17.66
CA MET A 1 -5.96 6.66 17.42
C MET A 1 -4.71 7.40 16.94
N ILE A 2 -4.68 8.02 15.75
CA ILE A 2 -3.47 8.72 15.27
C ILE A 2 -3.08 9.93 16.14
N GLN A 3 -4.06 10.75 16.52
CA GLN A 3 -3.82 11.90 17.43
C GLN A 3 -3.29 11.45 18.79
N ASP A 4 -3.80 10.35 19.34
CA ASP A 4 -3.34 9.79 20.62
C ASP A 4 -1.87 9.34 20.55
N VAL A 5 -1.46 8.78 19.41
CA VAL A 5 -0.07 8.35 19.16
C VAL A 5 0.86 9.56 18.98
N GLN A 6 0.38 10.64 18.35
CA GLN A 6 1.16 11.89 18.21
C GLN A 6 1.47 12.53 19.57
N GLN A 7 0.54 12.49 20.51
CA GLN A 7 0.70 13.09 21.84
C GLN A 7 1.46 12.20 22.83
N LYS A 8 1.69 10.93 22.49
CA LYS A 8 2.36 9.98 23.38
C LYS A 8 3.85 10.30 23.57
N GLU A 9 4.36 10.03 24.77
CA GLU A 9 5.79 10.09 25.07
C GLU A 9 6.50 8.76 24.80
N PHE A 10 7.76 8.84 24.37
CA PHE A 10 8.59 7.70 23.99
C PHE A 10 9.95 7.75 24.72
N PRO A 11 9.98 7.52 26.04
CA PRO A 11 11.17 7.75 26.87
C PRO A 11 12.37 6.83 26.56
N GLY A 12 12.18 5.81 25.72
CA GLY A 12 13.25 4.90 25.28
C GLY A 12 13.86 5.21 23.91
N ALA A 13 13.44 6.29 23.26
CA ALA A 13 13.95 6.73 21.96
C ALA A 13 14.58 8.12 22.07
N ASP A 14 15.63 8.38 21.30
CA ASP A 14 16.23 9.70 21.21
C ASP A 14 15.28 10.71 20.53
N ALA A 15 15.55 11.99 20.75
CA ALA A 15 14.68 13.07 20.28
C ALA A 15 14.52 13.10 18.76
N ASP A 16 15.57 12.76 18.00
CA ASP A 16 15.54 12.78 16.53
C ASP A 16 14.67 11.64 16.00
N THR A 17 14.82 10.44 16.54
CA THR A 17 13.97 9.29 16.21
C THR A 17 12.50 9.59 16.52
N VAL A 18 12.20 10.19 17.68
CA VAL A 18 10.83 10.58 18.05
C VAL A 18 10.29 11.63 17.08
N ASN A 19 11.10 12.61 16.71
CA ASN A 19 10.74 13.63 15.73
C ASN A 19 10.42 13.01 14.36
N TYR A 20 11.28 12.12 13.84
CA TYR A 20 11.04 11.43 12.57
C TYR A 20 9.77 10.56 12.61
N PHE A 21 9.55 9.85 13.70
CA PHE A 21 8.34 9.04 13.86
C PHE A 21 7.07 9.91 13.81
N LYS A 22 7.01 10.97 14.63
CA LYS A 22 5.82 11.80 14.76
C LYS A 22 5.56 12.69 13.54
N ASN A 23 6.62 13.25 12.96
CA ASN A 23 6.51 14.33 11.99
C ASN A 23 6.78 13.89 10.54
N VAL A 24 7.36 12.71 10.31
CA VAL A 24 7.63 12.20 8.96
C VAL A 24 6.89 10.89 8.71
N TYR A 25 7.14 9.86 9.52
CA TYR A 25 6.59 8.53 9.30
C TYR A 25 5.07 8.49 9.49
N LEU A 26 4.56 9.03 10.60
CA LEU A 26 3.15 8.91 10.96
C LEU A 26 2.23 9.63 9.96
N PRO A 27 2.48 10.89 9.54
CA PRO A 27 1.67 11.55 8.52
C PRO A 27 1.72 10.81 7.17
N SER A 28 2.92 10.40 6.73
CA SER A 28 3.09 9.66 5.48
C SER A 28 2.36 8.31 5.50
N SER A 29 2.35 7.63 6.66
CA SER A 29 1.66 6.36 6.84
C SER A 29 0.14 6.50 6.72
N VAL A 30 -0.42 7.61 7.24
CA VAL A 30 -1.84 7.92 7.08
C VAL A 30 -2.17 8.17 5.61
N ASP A 31 -1.41 9.01 4.92
CA ASP A 31 -1.63 9.30 3.50
C ASP A 31 -1.57 8.03 2.63
N ILE A 32 -0.56 7.19 2.88
CA ILE A 32 -0.39 5.90 2.20
C ILE A 32 -1.58 4.98 2.50
N PHE A 33 -2.00 4.87 3.75
CA PHE A 33 -3.11 4.00 4.15
C PHE A 33 -4.43 4.45 3.53
N GLU A 34 -4.72 5.75 3.51
CA GLU A 34 -5.93 6.28 2.89
C GLU A 34 -5.95 6.13 1.38
N THR A 35 -4.78 6.20 0.73
CA THR A 35 -4.67 6.17 -0.74
C THR A 35 -4.54 4.76 -1.30
N LEU A 36 -3.72 3.92 -0.66
CA LEU A 36 -3.37 2.57 -1.12
C LEU A 36 -4.00 1.47 -0.27
N GLY A 37 -4.78 1.82 0.75
CA GLY A 37 -5.51 0.87 1.58
C GLY A 37 -6.47 0.03 0.77
N GLN A 38 -6.64 -1.22 1.20
CA GLN A 38 -7.66 -2.12 0.66
C GLN A 38 -8.64 -2.43 1.78
N THR A 39 -9.94 -2.45 1.46
CA THR A 39 -10.92 -2.95 2.42
C THR A 39 -10.72 -4.46 2.62
N PRO A 40 -11.15 -5.04 3.76
CA PRO A 40 -11.21 -6.48 3.92
C PRO A 40 -11.96 -7.17 2.78
N ASP A 41 -12.92 -6.47 2.19
CA ASP A 41 -13.70 -6.92 1.04
C ASP A 41 -12.97 -6.82 -0.30
N ASP A 42 -12.11 -5.82 -0.52
CA ASP A 42 -11.17 -5.80 -1.65
C ASP A 42 -10.07 -6.87 -1.47
N ILE A 43 -9.78 -7.20 -0.22
CA ILE A 43 -9.01 -8.35 0.24
C ILE A 43 -9.98 -9.55 0.38
N ALA A 44 -11.23 -9.55 -0.12
CA ALA A 44 -12.17 -10.69 -0.15
C ALA A 44 -12.61 -11.05 -1.59
N ARG A 45 -12.98 -10.07 -2.41
CA ARG A 45 -13.56 -10.28 -3.73
C ARG A 45 -12.70 -9.74 -4.86
N VAL A 46 -12.64 -10.49 -5.97
CA VAL A 46 -12.36 -9.90 -7.29
C VAL A 46 -13.66 -9.17 -7.64
N SER A 47 -13.61 -7.89 -8.02
CA SER A 47 -14.82 -7.15 -8.41
C SER A 47 -15.72 -8.00 -9.30
N PRO A 48 -17.00 -8.21 -8.93
CA PRO A 48 -17.90 -9.02 -9.71
C PRO A 48 -18.32 -8.24 -10.95
N SER A 49 -18.05 -8.79 -12.12
CA SER A 49 -19.11 -8.82 -13.14
C SER A 49 -20.32 -9.42 -12.43
N LYS A 50 -21.39 -8.63 -12.30
CA LYS A 50 -22.67 -8.99 -11.67
C LYS A 50 -23.01 -10.48 -11.87
N GLN A 51 -22.96 -11.30 -10.82
CA GLN A 51 -23.91 -12.39 -10.56
C GLN A 51 -23.61 -13.08 -9.21
N SER A 52 -24.65 -13.15 -8.39
CA SER A 52 -24.95 -14.20 -7.41
C SER A 52 -24.35 -14.14 -5.99
N LEU A 53 -25.32 -14.09 -5.05
CA LEU A 53 -25.22 -14.30 -3.62
C LEU A 53 -24.70 -15.70 -3.29
N SER A 54 -23.62 -15.80 -2.52
CA SER A 54 -23.64 -16.40 -1.17
C SER A 54 -22.30 -16.10 -0.48
N ALA A 55 -22.37 -15.88 0.83
CA ALA A 55 -21.25 -15.46 1.64
C ALA A 55 -20.21 -16.59 1.80
N SER A 56 -18.95 -16.31 1.50
CA SER A 56 -17.81 -17.01 2.08
C SER A 56 -16.61 -16.06 2.16
N VAL A 57 -15.95 -16.10 3.32
CA VAL A 57 -14.98 -15.14 3.86
C VAL A 57 -13.59 -15.40 3.28
N ILE A 58 -13.33 -15.09 1.99
CA ILE A 58 -12.01 -15.37 1.37
C ILE A 58 -11.70 -14.39 0.22
N ASN A 59 -10.49 -13.77 0.22
CA ASN A 59 -9.80 -12.81 -0.72
C ASN A 59 -9.89 -12.99 -2.24
N PRO A 60 -9.86 -11.93 -3.12
CA PRO A 60 -9.71 -12.13 -4.57
C PRO A 60 -8.50 -12.97 -4.91
N CYS A 61 -7.43 -12.71 -4.18
CA CYS A 61 -6.16 -13.41 -4.20
C CYS A 61 -6.31 -14.80 -3.58
N VAL A 62 -6.96 -14.90 -2.43
CA VAL A 62 -7.05 -16.17 -1.68
C VAL A 62 -7.99 -17.15 -2.38
N LYS A 63 -9.15 -16.72 -2.90
CA LYS A 63 -10.02 -17.56 -3.73
C LYS A 63 -9.29 -18.05 -4.97
N LYS A 64 -8.63 -17.15 -5.73
CA LYS A 64 -7.83 -17.52 -6.91
C LYS A 64 -6.68 -18.47 -6.57
N VAL A 65 -6.03 -18.30 -5.43
CA VAL A 65 -4.94 -19.17 -4.99
C VAL A 65 -5.46 -20.54 -4.55
N ILE A 66 -6.59 -20.61 -3.84
CA ILE A 66 -7.21 -21.87 -3.41
C ILE A 66 -7.73 -22.65 -4.62
N GLU A 67 -8.33 -21.98 -5.60
CA GLU A 67 -8.89 -22.61 -6.80
C GLU A 67 -7.84 -22.88 -7.90
N ALA A 68 -6.61 -22.37 -7.77
CA ALA A 68 -5.56 -22.60 -8.75
C ALA A 68 -5.02 -24.02 -8.69
N SER A 69 -4.94 -24.69 -9.84
CA SER A 69 -4.31 -26.01 -9.98
C SER A 69 -2.80 -26.00 -9.70
N SER A 70 -2.15 -24.85 -9.90
CA SER A 70 -0.74 -24.62 -9.58
C SER A 70 -0.56 -23.18 -9.07
N PRO A 71 -0.77 -22.93 -7.76
CA PRO A 71 -0.68 -21.59 -7.19
C PRO A 71 0.78 -21.11 -7.12
N ARG A 72 0.99 -19.82 -7.37
CA ARG A 72 2.30 -19.17 -7.13
C ARG A 72 2.58 -19.11 -5.63
N PHE A 73 3.86 -19.23 -5.27
CA PHE A 73 4.32 -19.20 -3.87
C PHE A 73 3.97 -17.88 -3.15
N ARG A 74 3.96 -16.75 -3.85
CA ARG A 74 3.58 -15.43 -3.31
C ARG A 74 2.64 -14.73 -4.27
N ASN A 75 1.63 -14.06 -3.72
CA ASN A 75 0.68 -13.28 -4.48
C ASN A 75 0.49 -11.90 -3.84
N LEU A 76 0.59 -10.85 -4.66
CA LEU A 76 0.47 -9.47 -4.21
C LEU A 76 -1.01 -9.05 -4.23
N THR A 77 -1.57 -8.69 -3.07
CA THR A 77 -2.98 -8.30 -2.97
C THR A 77 -3.25 -6.92 -3.55
N ASN A 78 -2.27 -6.01 -3.49
CA ASN A 78 -2.36 -4.67 -4.03
C ASN A 78 -1.29 -4.43 -5.12
N PRO A 79 -1.66 -4.43 -6.41
CA PRO A 79 -0.70 -4.22 -7.50
C PRO A 79 -0.09 -2.81 -7.52
N LEU A 80 -0.65 -1.84 -6.77
CA LEU A 80 -0.06 -0.49 -6.66
C LEU A 80 1.32 -0.50 -6.00
N TYR A 81 1.67 -1.54 -5.24
CA TYR A 81 3.01 -1.73 -4.68
C TYR A 81 4.01 -2.34 -5.67
N THR A 82 3.61 -2.70 -6.89
CA THR A 82 4.51 -3.33 -7.87
C THR A 82 5.78 -2.50 -8.14
N PRO A 83 5.72 -1.17 -8.32
CA PRO A 83 6.94 -0.38 -8.54
C PRO A 83 7.92 -0.43 -7.36
N ILE A 84 7.39 -0.39 -6.12
CA ILE A 84 8.16 -0.50 -4.88
C ILE A 84 8.84 -1.87 -4.79
N VAL A 85 8.10 -2.93 -5.12
CA VAL A 85 8.62 -4.29 -5.13
C VAL A 85 9.68 -4.47 -6.22
N ALA A 86 9.45 -3.93 -7.43
CA ALA A 86 10.41 -3.97 -8.52
C ALA A 86 11.72 -3.27 -8.14
N LEU A 87 11.64 -2.11 -7.47
CA LEU A 87 12.81 -1.38 -7.00
C LEU A 87 13.65 -2.18 -5.99
N LYS A 88 12.98 -2.94 -5.10
CA LYS A 88 13.66 -3.83 -4.16
C LYS A 88 14.41 -4.97 -4.86
N TYR A 89 13.86 -5.51 -5.95
CA TYR A 89 14.51 -6.59 -6.71
C TYR A 89 15.50 -6.09 -7.77
N ALA A 90 15.49 -4.80 -8.10
CA ALA A 90 16.41 -4.21 -9.07
C ALA A 90 17.85 -4.10 -8.56
N ASP A 91 18.06 -4.19 -7.24
CA ASP A 91 19.36 -4.10 -6.60
C ASP A 91 19.43 -5.07 -5.41
N GLU A 92 20.25 -6.12 -5.52
CA GLU A 92 20.41 -7.14 -4.49
C GLU A 92 21.06 -6.61 -3.20
N THR A 93 21.82 -5.51 -3.28
CA THR A 93 22.38 -4.86 -2.08
C THR A 93 21.31 -4.14 -1.26
N GLY A 94 20.18 -3.82 -1.90
CA GLY A 94 19.07 -3.05 -1.33
C GLY A 94 19.34 -1.54 -1.25
N GLY A 95 20.54 -1.07 -1.58
CA GLY A 95 20.95 0.34 -1.47
C GLY A 95 20.05 1.27 -2.28
N LEU A 96 19.70 0.90 -3.51
CA LEU A 96 18.80 1.64 -4.37
C LEU A 96 17.41 1.83 -3.73
N SER A 97 16.85 0.74 -3.20
CA SER A 97 15.52 0.79 -2.59
C SER A 97 15.51 1.62 -1.30
N VAL A 98 16.52 1.46 -0.45
CA VAL A 98 16.66 2.22 0.79
C VAL A 98 16.83 3.71 0.49
N HIS A 99 17.71 4.05 -0.45
CA HIS A 99 17.97 5.45 -0.80
C HIS A 99 16.75 6.12 -1.41
N ALA A 100 16.02 5.41 -2.29
CA ALA A 100 14.78 5.91 -2.86
C ALA A 100 13.69 6.15 -1.81
N PHE A 101 13.44 5.21 -0.90
CA PHE A 101 12.45 5.41 0.17
C PHE A 101 12.86 6.50 1.14
N TYR A 102 14.14 6.58 1.47
CA TYR A 102 14.65 7.66 2.30
C TYR A 102 14.39 9.03 1.66
N HIS A 103 14.76 9.22 0.39
CA HIS A 103 14.49 10.48 -0.30
C HIS A 103 12.99 10.76 -0.44
N MET A 104 12.18 9.74 -0.74
CA MET A 104 10.74 9.88 -0.90
C MET A 104 10.06 10.33 0.40
N LEU A 105 10.48 9.79 1.56
CA LEU A 105 9.89 10.11 2.86
C LEU A 105 10.47 11.40 3.47
N PHE A 106 11.79 11.58 3.43
CA PHE A 106 12.47 12.63 4.19
C PHE A 106 12.78 13.88 3.36
N ASN A 107 13.08 13.74 2.07
CA ASN A 107 13.52 14.86 1.23
C ASN A 107 12.42 15.38 0.29
N LEU A 108 11.45 14.52 -0.05
CA LEU A 108 10.39 14.80 -1.01
C LEU A 108 8.98 14.72 -0.39
N GLY A 109 8.87 14.89 0.93
CA GLY A 109 7.60 14.79 1.68
C GLY A 109 6.42 15.54 1.03
N PRO A 110 6.55 16.84 0.68
CA PRO A 110 5.47 17.57 0.01
C PRO A 110 5.09 16.99 -1.36
N LEU A 111 6.08 16.54 -2.16
CA LEU A 111 5.84 15.91 -3.45
C LEU A 111 5.11 14.57 -3.28
N MET A 112 5.47 13.80 -2.25
CA MET A 112 4.80 12.56 -1.88
C MET A 112 3.34 12.81 -1.54
N HIS A 113 3.04 13.81 -0.71
CA HIS A 113 1.68 14.17 -0.35
C HIS A 113 0.82 14.57 -1.58
N VAL A 114 1.38 15.39 -2.47
CA VAL A 114 0.71 15.78 -3.73
C VAL A 114 0.49 14.56 -4.63
N SER A 115 1.49 13.69 -4.76
CA SER A 115 1.41 12.49 -5.58
C SER A 115 0.36 11.50 -5.07
N MET A 116 0.30 11.31 -3.75
CA MET A 116 -0.71 10.47 -3.09
C MET A 116 -2.11 11.05 -3.26
N THR A 117 -2.25 12.37 -3.09
CA THR A 117 -3.51 13.08 -3.33
C THR A 117 -3.99 12.91 -4.77
N ALA A 118 -3.11 13.09 -5.75
CA ALA A 118 -3.41 12.85 -7.16
C ALA A 118 -3.81 11.39 -7.42
N MET A 119 -3.08 10.42 -6.85
CA MET A 119 -3.44 9.01 -6.95
C MET A 119 -4.80 8.70 -6.32
N LYS A 120 -5.14 9.30 -5.17
CA LYS A 120 -6.45 9.15 -4.52
C LYS A 120 -7.58 9.58 -5.45
N TYR A 121 -7.41 10.69 -6.17
CA TYR A 121 -8.37 11.13 -7.19
C TYR A 121 -8.42 10.22 -8.42
N LEU A 122 -7.26 9.77 -8.93
CA LEU A 122 -7.20 8.86 -10.08
C LEU A 122 -7.77 7.47 -9.78
N THR A 123 -7.73 7.03 -8.52
CA THR A 123 -8.22 5.73 -8.07
C THR A 123 -9.65 5.76 -7.52
N CYS A 124 -10.19 6.95 -7.18
CA CYS A 124 -11.61 7.17 -6.97
C CYS A 124 -12.42 6.84 -8.25
N GLY A 125 -13.62 6.29 -8.08
CA GLY A 125 -14.41 5.55 -9.09
C GLY A 125 -14.75 6.22 -10.43
N CYS A 126 -14.26 7.42 -10.73
CA CYS A 126 -14.46 8.10 -12.00
C CYS A 126 -13.60 7.52 -13.15
N LEU A 127 -12.47 6.88 -12.84
CA LEU A 127 -11.49 6.40 -13.85
C LEU A 127 -11.10 4.92 -13.69
N ARG A 128 -11.84 4.15 -12.86
CA ARG A 128 -11.50 2.75 -12.54
C ARG A 128 -11.87 1.77 -13.66
N SER A 129 -11.43 2.03 -14.89
CA SER A 129 -11.37 1.02 -15.96
C SER A 129 -10.05 0.25 -15.81
N ARG A 130 -10.07 -0.85 -15.05
CA ARG A 130 -8.92 -1.76 -14.96
C ARG A 130 -9.13 -2.92 -15.94
N THR A 131 -8.82 -2.68 -17.21
CA THR A 131 -8.47 -3.74 -18.15
C THR A 131 -6.99 -3.61 -18.45
N ILE A 132 -6.15 -4.29 -17.67
CA ILE A 132 -4.79 -4.61 -18.09
C ILE A 132 -4.56 -6.08 -17.72
N SER A 133 -4.83 -6.93 -18.71
CA SER A 133 -4.24 -8.26 -18.83
C SER A 133 -3.06 -8.11 -19.79
N PRO A 134 -1.87 -8.60 -19.42
CA PRO A 134 -1.03 -9.30 -20.36
C PRO A 134 -0.99 -10.78 -19.96
N ASN A 135 -1.06 -11.62 -20.99
CA ASN A 135 -1.12 -13.08 -21.00
C ASN A 135 -0.26 -13.77 -19.92
#